data_AF-A0A9C8MM57-F1
#
_entry.id   AF-A0A9C8MM57-F1
#
_cell.length_a   1.000
_cell.length_b   1.000
_cell.length_c   1.000
_cell.angle_alpha   90.00
_cell.angle_beta   90.00
_cell.angle_gamma   90.00
#
_symmetry.space_group_name_H-M   'P 1'
#
loop_
_entity.id
_entity.type
_entity.pdbx_description
1 polymer ?
#
loop_
_entity_poly.entity_id
_entity_poly.type
_entity_poly.pdbx_seq_one_letter_code
_entity_poly.pdbx_strand_id
1 'polypeptide(L)' 'KFTWAHLDIAGTAWNSGKNKGATGRPVPLLVQYLLNRIAEKK' A
#
# COMPACT_ATOMS: atom_id res chain seq x y z
N LYS A 1 -19.73 -3.48 14.15
CA LYS A 1 -19.14 -2.76 13.00
C LYS A 1 -17.62 -2.86 13.11
N PHE A 2 -16.92 -3.33 12.07
CA PHE A 2 -15.46 -3.47 12.08
C PHE A 2 -14.79 -2.27 11.42
N THR A 3 -13.57 -1.94 11.84
CA THR A 3 -12.74 -0.94 11.14
C THR A 3 -12.17 -1.59 9.88
N TRP A 4 -12.68 -1.20 8.71
CA TRP A 4 -12.33 -1.78 7.41
C TRP A 4 -12.07 -0.68 6.38
N ALA A 5 -11.13 -0.94 5.48
CA ALA A 5 -10.83 -0.08 4.33
C ALA A 5 -10.50 -0.95 3.10
N HIS A 6 -10.97 -0.51 1.93
CA HIS A 6 -10.58 -1.06 0.63
C HIS A 6 -9.65 -0.07 -0.07
N LEU A 7 -8.59 -0.60 -0.69
CA LEU A 7 -7.64 0.18 -1.46
C LEU A 7 -7.56 -0.40 -2.88
N ASP A 8 -8.14 0.32 -3.85
CA ASP A 8 -7.98 0.00 -5.26
C ASP A 8 -6.60 0.47 -5.74
N ILE A 9 -5.82 -0.44 -6.31
CA ILE A 9 -4.43 -0.20 -6.74
C ILE A 9 -4.23 -0.36 -8.24
N ALA A 10 -5.31 -0.51 -9.04
CA ALA A 10 -5.20 -0.75 -10.47
C ALA A 10 -4.32 0.30 -11.19
N GLY A 11 -4.40 1.58 -10.79
CA GLY A 11 -3.57 2.62 -11.41
C GLY A 11 -2.12 2.68 -10.93
N THR A 12 -1.78 2.09 -9.78
CA THR A 12 -0.47 2.29 -9.13
C THR A 12 0.39 1.05 -9.08
N ALA A 13 -0.19 -0.13 -9.31
CA ALA A 13 0.48 -1.42 -9.16
C ALA A 13 1.52 -1.69 -10.28
N TRP A 14 1.40 -1.04 -11.44
CA TRP A 14 2.35 -1.19 -12.55
C TRP A 14 2.59 0.11 -13.31
N ASN A 15 3.74 0.20 -13.98
CA ASN A 15 4.05 1.22 -14.95
C ASN A 15 3.71 0.73 -16.37
N SER A 16 3.20 1.63 -17.21
CA SER A 16 2.92 1.39 -18.62
C SER A 16 4.07 1.90 -19.52
N GLY A 17 4.04 1.54 -20.81
CA GLY A 17 5.00 2.03 -21.81
C GLY A 17 6.36 1.32 -21.76
N LYS A 18 7.43 2.02 -22.16
CA LYS A 18 8.78 1.44 -22.29
C LYS A 18 9.34 0.92 -20.96
N ASN A 19 8.96 1.53 -19.83
CA ASN A 19 9.36 1.10 -18.49
C ASN A 19 8.28 0.21 -17.85
N LYS A 20 7.78 -0.78 -18.61
CA LYS A 20 6.76 -1.72 -18.13
C LYS A 20 7.30 -2.55 -16.98
N GLY A 21 6.56 -2.58 -15.87
CA GLY A 21 6.95 -3.38 -14.71
C GLY A 21 6.04 -3.14 -13.51
N ALA A 22 6.07 -4.08 -12.57
CA ALA A 22 5.42 -3.91 -11.28
C ALA A 22 6.14 -2.85 -10.45
N THR A 23 5.37 -2.01 -9.74
CA THR A 23 5.92 -0.94 -8.90
C THR A 23 6.15 -1.38 -7.45
N GLY A 24 5.56 -2.49 -7.03
CA GLY A 24 5.52 -2.94 -5.63
C GLY A 24 4.59 -2.12 -4.73
N ARG A 25 3.87 -1.13 -5.26
CA ARG A 25 2.86 -0.39 -4.50
C ARG A 25 1.61 -1.28 -4.32
N PRO A 26 1.01 -1.33 -3.10
CA PRO A 26 1.17 -0.39 -1.99
C PRO A 26 2.02 -0.93 -0.82
N VAL A 27 2.96 -1.85 -1.03
CA VAL A 27 3.69 -2.51 0.07
C VAL A 27 4.32 -1.51 1.07
N PRO A 28 5.05 -0.46 0.64
CA PRO A 28 5.61 0.51 1.58
C PRO A 28 4.56 1.24 2.43
N LEU A 29 3.38 1.53 1.86
CA LEU A 29 2.28 2.18 2.58
C LEU A 29 1.75 1.26 3.68
N LEU A 30 1.50 -0.02 3.35
CA LEU A 30 0.97 -0.98 4.32
C LEU A 30 1.97 -1.27 5.44
N VAL A 31 3.26 -1.38 5.12
CA VAL A 31 4.32 -1.57 6.12
C VAL A 31 4.40 -0.34 7.04
N GLN A 32 4.37 0.87 6.49
CA GLN A 32 4.37 2.09 7.31
C GLN A 32 3.13 2.16 8.20
N TYR A 33 1.96 1.79 7.69
CA TYR A 33 0.73 1.71 8.48
C TYR A 33 0.92 0.77 9.69
N LEU A 34 1.46 -0.43 9.49
CA LEU A 34 1.71 -1.38 10.58
C LEU A 34 2.72 -0.83 11.60
N LEU A 35 3.81 -0.21 11.13
CA LEU A 35 4.82 0.41 12.01
C LEU A 35 4.20 1.51 12.89
N ASN A 36 3.38 2.38 12.30
CA ASN A 36 2.68 3.43 13.04
C ASN A 36 1.74 2.82 14.10
N ARG A 37 1.01 1.77 13.75
CA ARG A 37 0.09 1.08 14.67
C ARG A 37 0.81 0.39 15.83
N ILE A 38 2.04 -0.05 15.62
CA ILE A 38 2.89 -0.58 16.70
C ILE A 38 3.40 0.57 17.58
N ALA A 39 3.81 1.69 16.99
CA ALA A 39 4.31 2.86 17.73
C ALA A 39 3.23 3.55 18.58
N GLU A 40 1.99 3.63 18.09
CA GLU A 40 0.82 4.20 18.80
C GLU A 40 0.39 3.38 20.04
N LYS A 41 0.79 2.10 20.12
CA LYS A 41 0.40 1.20 21.22
C LYS A 41 1.37 1.17 22.41
N LYS A 42 2.31 2.13 22.47
CA LYS A 42 3.14 2.38 23.67
C LYS A 42 2.47 3.39 24.59
#